data_AF-A0A090YKG3-F1
#
_entry.id   AF-A0A090YKG3-F1
#
_cell.length_a   1.000
_cell.length_b   1.000
_cell.length_c   1.000
_cell.angle_alpha   90.00
_cell.angle_beta   90.00
_cell.angle_gamma   90.00
#
_symmetry.space_group_name_H-M   'P 1'
#
loop_
_entity.id
_entity.type
_entity.pdbx_description
1 polymer ?
#
loop_
_entity_poly.entity_id
_entity_poly.type
_entity_poly.pdbx_seq_one_letter_code
_entity_poly.pdbx_strand_id
1 'polypeptide(L)' 'MSKDKETPERARARERLRQEELKRNPTGNMNDAFHRASNGKLADLVGSLGWKGTGILILVILIGFVLASIFFK' A
#
# COMPACT_ATOMS: atom_id res chain seq x y z
N MET A 1 -0.95 42.23 23.97
CA MET A 1 0.41 41.91 23.52
C MET A 1 0.51 40.39 23.35
N SER A 2 0.58 39.96 22.10
CA SER A 2 0.80 38.64 21.49
C SER A 2 1.07 37.43 22.42
N LYS A 3 0.11 36.52 22.60
CA LYS A 3 0.34 35.23 23.29
C LYS A 3 -0.32 34.00 22.66
N ASP A 4 -0.80 34.11 21.41
CA ASP A 4 -1.46 33.01 20.67
C ASP A 4 -0.82 32.72 19.30
N LYS A 5 0.44 33.12 19.09
CA LYS A 5 1.16 32.89 17.82
C LYS A 5 2.21 31.77 17.87
N GLU A 6 2.54 31.25 19.06
CA GLU A 6 3.57 30.22 19.19
C GLU A 6 3.11 28.81 18.82
N THR A 7 1.82 28.50 18.99
CA THR A 7 1.22 27.20 18.62
C THR A 7 1.21 26.93 17.11
N PRO A 8 0.80 27.87 16.23
CA PRO A 8 0.85 27.64 14.79
C PRO A 8 2.28 27.61 14.24
N GLU A 9 3.21 28.41 14.78
CA GLU A 9 4.61 28.40 14.34
C GLU A 9 5.35 27.13 14.76
N ARG A 10 5.12 26.61 15.98
CA ARG A 10 5.70 25.31 16.40
C ARG A 10 5.15 24.14 15.60
N ALA A 11 3.86 24.13 15.27
CA ALA A 11 3.27 23.11 14.42
C ALA A 11 3.89 23.15 13.01
N ARG A 12 4.00 24.35 12.42
CA ARG A 12 4.67 24.55 11.13
C ARG A 12 6.15 24.17 11.16
N ALA A 13 6.88 24.52 12.21
CA ALA A 13 8.30 24.19 12.32
C ALA A 13 8.53 22.68 12.40
N ARG A 14 7.71 21.96 13.17
CA ARG A 14 7.73 20.48 13.21
C ARG A 14 7.41 19.86 11.86
N GLU A 15 6.45 20.44 11.14
CA GLU A 15 6.05 19.94 9.82
C GLU A 15 7.12 20.20 8.76
N ARG A 16 7.82 21.33 8.84
CA ARG A 16 9.00 21.63 7.99
C ARG A 16 10.14 20.65 8.25
N LEU A 17 10.46 20.36 9.51
CA LEU A 17 11.48 19.38 9.86
C LEU A 17 11.12 17.97 9.34
N ARG A 18 9.84 17.56 9.45
CA ARG A 18 9.36 16.30 8.85
C ARG A 18 9.48 16.30 7.33
N GLN A 19 9.20 17.42 6.66
CA GLN A 19 9.37 17.53 5.21
C GLN A 19 10.84 17.53 4.79
N GLU A 20 11.73 18.12 5.58
CA GLU A 20 13.16 18.08 5.35
C GLU A 20 13.71 16.66 5.51
N GLU A 21 13.27 15.90 6.52
CA GLU A 21 13.61 14.48 6.67
C GLU A 21 13.09 13.61 5.51
N LEU A 22 11.85 13.84 5.07
CA LEU A 22 11.27 13.18 3.88
C LEU A 22 12.08 13.49 2.60
N LYS A 23 12.56 14.73 2.44
CA LYS A 23 13.42 15.12 1.30
C LYS A 23 14.84 14.56 1.43
N ARG A 24 15.37 14.44 2.65
CA ARG A 24 16.73 13.94 2.90
C ARG A 24 16.83 12.42 2.81
N ASN A 25 15.72 11.71 3.03
CA ASN A 25 15.63 10.26 2.90
C ASN A 25 14.54 9.81 1.92
N PRO A 26 14.68 10.14 0.62
CA PRO A 26 13.70 9.76 -0.40
C PRO A 26 13.59 8.23 -0.55
N THR A 27 14.68 7.51 -0.29
CA THR A 27 14.79 6.05 -0.41
C THR A 27 13.97 5.31 0.64
N GLY A 28 13.85 5.84 1.87
CA GLY A 28 13.05 5.22 2.94
C GLY A 28 11.56 5.18 2.63
N ASN A 29 11.01 6.28 2.10
CA ASN A 29 9.61 6.35 1.68
C ASN A 29 9.30 5.47 0.46
N MET A 30 10.26 5.30 -0.45
CA MET A 30 10.10 4.38 -1.59
C MET A 30 10.02 2.93 -1.13
N ASN A 31 10.87 2.51 -0.18
CA ASN A 31 10.85 1.13 0.31
C ASN A 31 9.52 0.81 1.03
N ASP A 32 9.03 1.73 1.87
CA ASP A 32 7.72 1.60 2.51
C ASP A 32 6.55 1.65 1.50
N ALA A 33 6.62 2.52 0.49
CA ALA A 33 5.62 2.57 -0.57
C ALA A 33 5.62 1.30 -1.43
N PHE A 34 6.78 0.70 -1.70
CA PHE A 34 6.90 -0.58 -2.41
C PHE A 34 6.42 -1.75 -1.56
N HIS A 35 6.79 -1.82 -0.27
CA HIS A 35 6.27 -2.82 0.66
C HIS A 35 4.75 -2.71 0.83
N ARG A 36 4.21 -1.48 0.86
CA ARG A 36 2.77 -1.22 0.92
C ARG A 36 2.06 -1.50 -0.41
N ALA A 37 2.68 -1.21 -1.56
CA ALA A 37 2.10 -1.54 -2.86
C ALA A 37 2.09 -3.06 -3.11
N SER A 38 3.13 -3.76 -2.67
CA SER A 38 3.25 -5.22 -2.84
C SER A 38 2.29 -5.99 -1.92
N ASN A 39 2.18 -5.60 -0.65
CA ASN A 39 1.28 -6.26 0.30
C ASN A 39 -0.16 -5.71 0.25
N GLY A 40 -0.32 -4.42 -0.07
CA GLY A 40 -1.61 -3.74 -0.14
C GLY A 40 -2.38 -4.08 -1.41
N LYS A 41 -1.76 -4.21 -2.59
CA LYS A 41 -2.53 -4.47 -3.84
C LYS A 41 -3.25 -5.82 -3.83
N LEU A 42 -2.67 -6.87 -3.26
CA LEU A 42 -3.33 -8.19 -3.22
C LEU A 42 -4.45 -8.24 -2.17
N ALA A 43 -4.21 -7.69 -0.98
CA ALA A 43 -5.22 -7.62 0.07
C ALA A 43 -6.38 -6.69 -0.31
N ASP A 44 -6.08 -5.56 -0.95
CA ASP A 44 -7.07 -4.61 -1.46
C ASP A 44 -7.81 -5.16 -2.70
N LEU A 45 -7.15 -5.98 -3.53
CA LEU A 45 -7.82 -6.69 -4.63
C LEU A 45 -8.75 -7.79 -4.10
N VAL A 46 -8.32 -8.61 -3.15
CA VAL A 46 -9.17 -9.64 -2.53
C VAL A 46 -10.32 -9.01 -1.73
N GLY A 47 -10.05 -7.88 -1.07
CA GLY A 47 -11.05 -7.09 -0.33
C GLY A 47 -12.07 -6.39 -1.24
N SER A 48 -11.62 -5.76 -2.33
CA SER A 48 -12.50 -5.05 -3.29
C SER A 48 -13.28 -5.98 -4.22
N LEU A 49 -12.71 -7.13 -4.60
CA LEU A 49 -13.41 -8.16 -5.37
C LEU A 49 -14.41 -8.95 -4.52
N GLY A 50 -14.24 -8.88 -3.20
CA GLY A 50 -15.03 -9.58 -2.21
C GLY A 50 -14.73 -11.08 -2.17
N TRP A 51 -15.17 -11.71 -1.08
CA TRP A 51 -14.96 -13.14 -0.86
C TRP A 51 -15.60 -14.02 -1.94
N LYS A 52 -16.70 -13.56 -2.54
CA LYS A 52 -17.39 -14.26 -3.64
C LYS A 52 -16.57 -14.23 -4.93
N GLY A 53 -16.04 -13.06 -5.31
CA GLY A 53 -15.22 -12.92 -6.51
C GLY A 53 -13.89 -13.64 -6.39
N THR A 54 -13.26 -13.55 -5.20
CA THR A 54 -12.01 -14.26 -4.91
C THR A 54 -12.21 -15.77 -4.96
N GLY A 55 -13.32 -16.30 -4.43
CA GLY A 55 -13.64 -17.73 -4.49
C GLY A 55 -13.81 -18.25 -5.92
N ILE A 56 -14.50 -17.49 -6.78
CA ILE A 56 -14.66 -17.83 -8.20
C ILE A 56 -13.32 -17.79 -8.92
N LEU A 57 -12.49 -16.78 -8.67
CA LEU A 57 -11.16 -16.65 -9.28
C LEU A 57 -10.27 -17.86 -8.96
N ILE A 58 -10.26 -18.29 -7.69
CA ILE A 58 -9.50 -19.47 -7.26
C ILE A 58 -10.01 -20.74 -7.95
N LEU A 59 -11.34 -20.89 -8.07
CA LEU A 59 -11.95 -22.03 -8.74
C LEU A 59 -11.54 -22.11 -10.22
N VAL A 60 -11.54 -20.98 -10.93
CA VAL A 60 -11.11 -20.91 -12.34
C VAL A 60 -9.64 -21.28 -12.50
N ILE A 61 -8.77 -20.78 -11.61
CA ILE A 61 -7.34 -21.10 -11.63
C ILE A 61 -7.11 -22.60 -11.43
N LEU A 62 -7.82 -23.21 -10.46
CA LEU A 62 -7.71 -24.64 -10.20
C LEU A 62 -8.16 -25.49 -11.40
N ILE A 63 -9.29 -25.15 -12.02
CA ILE A 63 -9.78 -25.85 -13.21
C ILE A 63 -8.79 -25.72 -14.37
N GLY A 64 -8.31 -24.49 -14.64
CA GLY A 64 -7.31 -24.25 -15.68
C GLY A 64 -6.01 -25.01 -15.44
N PHE A 65 -5.55 -25.08 -14.19
CA PHE A 65 -4.38 -25.84 -13.80
C PHE A 65 -4.54 -27.35 -14.02
N VAL A 66 -5.69 -27.92 -13.66
CA VAL A 66 -5.99 -29.34 -13.89
C VAL A 66 -6.00 -29.64 -15.39
N LEU A 67 -6.67 -28.82 -16.19
CA LEU A 67 -6.69 -28.97 -17.65
C LEU A 67 -5.29 -28.86 -18.23
N ALA A 68 -4.52 -27.83 -17.87
CA ALA A 68 -3.14 -27.67 -18.32
C ALA A 68 -2.28 -28.87 -17.93
N SER A 69 -2.40 -29.38 -16.71
CA SER A 69 -1.66 -30.56 -16.23
C SER A 69 -2.04 -31.84 -16.99
N ILE A 70 -3.27 -31.97 -17.47
CA ILE A 70 -3.69 -33.09 -18.31
C ILE A 70 -3.17 -32.95 -19.75
N PHE A 71 -3.16 -31.73 -20.31
CA PHE A 71 -2.73 -31.47 -21.69
C PHE A 71 -1.20 -31.36 -21.86
N PHE A 72 -0.47 -30.91 -20.85
CA PHE A 72 0.99 -30.81 -20.84
C PHE A 72 1.70 -32.05 -20.25
N LYS A 73 0.95 -33.14 -20.04
CA LYS A 73 1.48 -34.42 -19.59
C LYS A 73 1.79 -35.37 -20.74
#